data_AF-A0ABD6Z0G7-F1
#
_entry.id   AF-A0ABD6Z0G7-F1
#
_cell.length_a   1.000
_cell.length_b   1.000
_cell.length_c   1.000
_cell.angle_alpha   90.00
_cell.angle_beta   90.00
_cell.angle_gamma   90.00
#
_symmetry.space_group_name_H-M   'P 1'
#
loop_
_entity.id
_entity.type
_entity.pdbx_description
1 polymer ?
#
loop_
_entity_poly.entity_id
_entity_poly.type
_entity_poly.pdbx_seq_one_letter_code
_entity_poly.pdbx_strand_id
1 'polypeptide(L)'
;MNEKIQALADELQQECHKEGVALLCTMQKEGEANVMVAGSLPEIGLLLALQERNLDNESPIKAEILRKAALLSLKEMETDEGTNIGHTFVTDDLNDIPEILKSFMRGDYE
;
A
#
# COMPACT_ATOMS: atom_id res chain seq x y z
N MET A 1 -9.95 5.05 9.38
CA MET A 1 -9.58 6.39 8.79
C MET A 1 -10.62 7.45 9.19
N ASN A 2 -10.30 8.75 9.29
CA ASN A 2 -11.31 9.77 9.67
C ASN A 2 -12.27 10.08 8.50
N GLU A 3 -13.54 10.29 8.81
CA GLU A 3 -14.63 10.59 7.85
C GLU A 3 -14.30 11.71 6.85
N LYS A 4 -13.60 12.76 7.28
CA LYS A 4 -13.23 13.88 6.39
C LYS A 4 -12.27 13.44 5.29
N ILE A 5 -11.31 12.57 5.60
CA ILE A 5 -10.35 12.05 4.60
C ILE A 5 -11.09 11.14 3.62
N GLN A 6 -12.01 10.32 4.13
CA GLN A 6 -12.83 9.44 3.28
C GLN A 6 -13.70 10.24 2.32
N ALA A 7 -14.38 11.29 2.79
CA ALA A 7 -15.20 12.15 1.94
C ALA A 7 -14.39 12.83 0.83
N LEU A 8 -13.20 13.35 1.16
CA LEU A 8 -12.31 13.98 0.17
C LEU A 8 -11.81 12.97 -0.88
N ALA A 9 -11.51 11.74 -0.45
CA ALA A 9 -11.15 10.67 -1.37
C ALA A 9 -12.30 10.35 -2.33
N ASP A 10 -13.52 10.16 -1.80
CA ASP A 10 -14.69 9.84 -2.60
C ASP A 10 -15.00 10.96 -3.62
N GLU A 11 -14.92 12.22 -3.19
CA GLU A 11 -15.06 13.39 -4.07
C GLU A 11 -14.00 13.38 -5.19
N LEU A 12 -12.73 13.15 -4.86
CA LEU A 12 -11.65 13.08 -5.86
C LEU A 12 -11.88 11.96 -6.88
N GLN A 13 -12.27 10.75 -6.44
CA GLN A 13 -12.54 9.64 -7.34
C GLN A 13 -13.69 9.97 -8.31
N GLN A 14 -14.74 10.63 -7.81
CA GLN A 14 -15.87 11.05 -8.63
C GLN A 14 -15.47 12.10 -9.67
N GLU A 15 -14.70 13.12 -9.28
CA GLU A 15 -14.22 14.13 -10.23
C GLU A 15 -13.28 13.53 -11.27
N CYS A 16 -12.37 12.64 -10.88
CA CYS A 16 -11.52 11.90 -11.82
C CYS A 16 -12.36 11.11 -12.84
N HIS A 17 -13.44 10.46 -12.39
CA HIS A 17 -14.34 9.73 -13.29
C HIS A 17 -15.06 10.68 -14.28
N LYS A 18 -15.54 11.83 -13.82
CA LYS A 18 -16.23 12.83 -14.66
C LYS A 18 -15.32 13.41 -15.73
N GLU A 19 -14.08 13.71 -15.38
CA GLU A 19 -13.09 14.33 -16.26
C GLU A 19 -12.32 13.32 -17.13
N GLY A 20 -12.59 12.01 -16.98
CA GLY A 20 -11.87 10.96 -17.70
C GLY A 20 -10.39 10.86 -17.30
N VAL A 21 -10.06 11.24 -16.06
CA VAL A 21 -8.71 11.16 -15.51
C VAL A 21 -8.53 9.82 -14.81
N ALA A 22 -7.50 9.08 -15.21
CA ALA A 22 -7.13 7.84 -14.52
C ALA A 22 -6.47 8.13 -13.17
N LEU A 23 -6.87 7.37 -12.13
CA LEU A 23 -6.36 7.48 -10.77
C LEU A 23 -6.14 6.09 -10.19
N LEU A 24 -4.98 5.89 -9.57
CA LEU A 24 -4.66 4.72 -8.76
C LEU A 24 -3.97 5.20 -7.48
N CYS A 25 -4.64 5.03 -6.35
CA CYS A 25 -4.15 5.49 -5.05
C CYS A 25 -4.48 4.47 -3.98
N THR A 26 -3.54 4.24 -3.06
CA THR A 26 -3.75 3.47 -1.84
C THR A 26 -3.44 4.38 -0.66
N MET A 27 -4.39 4.49 0.26
CA MET A 27 -4.23 5.20 1.53
C MET A 27 -4.31 4.18 2.66
N GLN A 28 -3.44 4.30 3.66
CA GLN A 28 -3.45 3.42 4.81
C GLN A 28 -3.35 4.24 6.10
N LYS A 29 -4.05 3.78 7.14
CA LYS A 29 -3.85 4.23 8.51
C LYS A 29 -4.02 3.02 9.43
N GLU A 30 -2.99 2.72 10.25
CA GLU A 30 -3.07 1.70 11.32
C GLU A 30 -3.55 0.32 10.82
N GLY A 31 -3.08 -0.10 9.65
CA GLY A 31 -3.42 -1.40 9.03
C GLY A 31 -4.71 -1.39 8.21
N GLU A 32 -5.58 -0.39 8.38
CA GLU A 32 -6.76 -0.19 7.52
C GLU A 32 -6.34 0.54 6.24
N ALA A 33 -6.54 -0.10 5.08
CA ALA A 33 -6.22 0.46 3.78
C ALA A 33 -7.48 0.69 2.94
N ASN A 34 -7.52 1.83 2.23
CA ASN A 34 -8.50 2.11 1.19
C ASN A 34 -7.79 2.28 -0.16
N VAL A 35 -8.35 1.68 -1.21
CA VAL A 35 -7.82 1.71 -2.56
C VAL A 35 -8.82 2.39 -3.48
N MET A 36 -8.37 3.44 -4.16
CA MET A 36 -9.15 4.17 -5.15
C MET A 36 -8.64 3.84 -6.54
N VAL A 37 -9.55 3.43 -7.42
CA VAL A 37 -9.26 3.10 -8.81
C VAL A 37 -10.27 3.80 -9.71
N ALA A 38 -9.76 4.57 -10.67
CA ALA A 38 -10.54 5.17 -11.74
C ALA A 38 -9.77 5.08 -13.06
N GLY A 39 -10.46 4.73 -14.15
CA GLY A 39 -9.86 4.55 -15.47
C GLY A 39 -9.99 3.12 -16.01
N SER A 40 -9.57 2.96 -17.26
CA SER A 40 -9.56 1.69 -17.99
C SER A 40 -8.36 0.82 -17.61
N LEU A 41 -8.43 -0.48 -17.91
CA LEU A 41 -7.36 -1.43 -17.60
C LEU A 41 -5.97 -1.01 -18.16
N PRO A 42 -5.83 -0.51 -19.41
CA PRO A 42 -4.54 -0.01 -19.90
C PRO A 42 -4.01 1.19 -19.13
N GLU A 43 -4.88 2.12 -18.73
CA GLU A 43 -4.49 3.30 -17.94
C GLU A 43 -4.02 2.90 -16.55
N ILE A 44 -4.74 1.98 -15.89
CA ILE A 44 -4.30 1.43 -14.59
C ILE A 44 -2.96 0.70 -14.72
N GLY A 45 -2.76 -0.06 -15.79
CA GLY A 45 -1.48 -0.72 -16.08
C GLY A 45 -0.33 0.29 -16.23
N LEU A 46 -0.57 1.41 -16.92
CA LEU A 46 0.42 2.49 -17.03
C LEU A 46 0.71 3.14 -15.67
N LEU A 47 -0.32 3.44 -14.87
CA LEU A 47 -0.15 4.04 -13.54
C LEU A 47 0.68 3.15 -12.61
N LEU A 48 0.44 1.83 -12.61
CA LEU A 48 1.24 0.87 -11.86
C LEU A 48 2.73 0.91 -12.28
N ALA A 49 2.99 0.91 -13.58
CA ALA A 49 4.36 0.96 -14.10
C ALA A 49 5.07 2.28 -13.74
N LEU A 50 4.34 3.40 -13.75
CA LEU A 50 4.87 4.71 -13.34
C LEU A 50 5.16 4.76 -11.84
N GLN A 51 4.26 4.23 -11.00
CA GLN A 51 4.49 4.12 -9.55
C GLN A 51 5.73 3.29 -9.24
N GLU A 52 5.88 2.13 -9.88
CA GLU A 52 7.03 1.26 -9.71
C GLU A 52 8.34 1.93 -10.12
N ARG A 53 8.36 2.53 -11.32
CA ARG A 53 9.53 3.26 -11.83
C ARG A 53 9.92 4.42 -10.92
N ASN A 54 8.95 5.18 -10.42
CA ASN A 54 9.24 6.32 -9.55
C ASN A 54 9.78 5.86 -8.20
N LEU A 55 9.19 4.81 -7.61
CA LEU A 55 9.66 4.26 -6.33
C LEU A 55 11.08 3.68 -6.47
N ASP A 56 11.39 3.00 -7.58
CA ASP A 56 12.74 2.50 -7.87
C ASP A 56 13.80 3.61 -7.99
N ASN A 57 13.40 4.82 -8.37
CA ASN A 57 14.32 5.96 -8.44
C ASN A 57 14.56 6.63 -7.07
N GLU A 58 13.63 6.48 -6.14
CA GLU A 58 13.65 7.15 -4.83
C GLU A 58 14.09 6.22 -3.68
N SER A 59 13.95 4.91 -3.87
CA SER A 59 14.22 3.88 -2.86
C SER A 59 15.50 3.11 -3.14
N PRO A 60 16.31 2.76 -2.12
CA PRO A 60 17.44 1.85 -2.28
C PRO A 60 17.01 0.39 -2.54
N ILE A 61 15.76 0.05 -2.24
CA ILE A 61 15.19 -1.29 -2.44
C ILE A 61 14.19 -1.19 -3.60
N LYS A 62 14.36 -2.06 -4.59
CA LYS A 62 13.45 -2.15 -5.73
C LYS A 62 12.02 -2.44 -5.27
N ALA A 63 11.06 -1.73 -5.84
CA ALA A 63 9.64 -1.85 -5.62
C ALA A 63 9.13 -3.28 -5.84
N GLU A 64 9.67 -4.01 -6.81
CA GLU A 64 9.36 -5.43 -7.05
C GLU A 64 9.66 -6.31 -5.83
N ILE A 65 10.81 -6.09 -5.17
CA ILE A 65 11.24 -6.86 -4.00
C ILE A 65 10.31 -6.58 -2.83
N LEU A 66 10.03 -5.29 -2.56
CA LEU A 66 9.11 -4.86 -1.51
C LEU A 66 7.70 -5.43 -1.74
N ARG A 67 7.18 -5.33 -2.97
CA ARG A 67 5.85 -5.85 -3.32
C ARG A 67 5.78 -7.36 -3.13
N LYS A 68 6.79 -8.11 -3.56
CA LYS A 68 6.82 -9.57 -3.40
C LYS A 68 6.83 -9.98 -1.92
N ALA A 69 7.63 -9.30 -1.09
CA ALA A 69 7.64 -9.52 0.35
C ALA A 69 6.27 -9.19 0.98
N ALA A 70 5.66 -8.05 0.63
CA ALA A 70 4.34 -7.65 1.14
C ALA A 70 3.24 -8.66 0.78
N LEU A 71 3.21 -9.15 -0.45
CA LEU A 71 2.23 -10.14 -0.89
C LEU A 71 2.36 -11.48 -0.15
N LEU A 72 3.60 -11.89 0.16
CA LEU A 72 3.84 -13.07 0.99
C LEU A 72 3.33 -12.86 2.41
N SER A 73 3.64 -11.72 3.03
CA SER A 73 3.18 -11.37 4.37
C SER A 73 1.65 -11.32 4.48
N LEU A 74 0.96 -10.72 3.51
CA LEU A 74 -0.51 -10.69 3.47
C LEU A 74 -1.11 -12.10 3.44
N LYS A 75 -0.56 -12.97 2.59
CA LYS A 75 -1.03 -14.36 2.46
C LYS A 75 -0.83 -15.17 3.74
N GLU A 76 0.26 -14.92 4.47
CA GLU A 76 0.53 -15.58 5.74
C GLU A 76 -0.39 -15.07 6.86
N MET A 77 -0.73 -13.77 6.87
CA MET A 77 -1.69 -13.21 7.83
C MET A 77 -3.12 -13.72 7.65
N GLU A 78 -3.55 -14.06 6.43
CA GLU A 78 -4.85 -14.71 6.19
C GLU A 78 -4.96 -16.09 6.87
N THR A 79 -3.84 -16.68 7.28
CA THR A 79 -3.78 -18.03 7.88
C THR A 79 -3.48 -18.05 9.39
N ASP A 80 -3.15 -16.90 10.01
CA ASP A 80 -2.70 -16.81 11.40
C ASP A 80 -3.61 -15.87 12.23
N GLU A 81 -4.30 -16.41 13.23
CA GLU A 81 -5.00 -15.62 14.26
C GLU A 81 -4.00 -15.27 15.38
N GLY A 82 -3.28 -14.13 15.31
CA GLY A 82 -2.23 -13.89 16.31
C GLY A 82 -1.71 -12.46 16.52
N THR A 83 -2.10 -11.92 17.69
CA THR A 83 -1.43 -11.01 18.66
C THR A 83 -0.48 -9.90 18.18
N ASN A 84 -0.83 -8.68 18.59
CA ASN A 84 -0.18 -7.39 18.33
C ASN A 84 0.91 -7.10 19.38
N ILE A 85 2.17 -6.91 18.95
CA ILE A 85 3.31 -6.52 19.81
C ILE A 85 4.19 -5.52 19.02
N GLY A 86 4.23 -4.27 19.47
CA GLY A 86 4.99 -3.20 18.80
C GLY A 86 6.52 -3.34 18.87
N HIS A 87 7.18 -3.14 17.73
CA HIS A 87 8.64 -3.15 17.60
C HIS A 87 9.13 -1.96 16.75
N THR A 88 10.32 -1.43 17.03
CA THR A 88 11.00 -0.45 16.17
C THR A 88 11.98 -1.20 15.25
N PHE A 89 11.92 -0.98 13.94
CA PHE A 89 12.73 -1.75 12.98
C PHE A 89 13.89 -0.93 12.41
N VAL A 90 15.08 -1.52 12.48
CA VAL A 90 16.28 -1.08 11.76
C VAL A 90 16.64 -2.24 10.83
N THR A 91 16.59 -2.04 9.51
CA THR A 91 16.88 -3.12 8.55
C THR A 91 18.26 -2.98 7.95
N ASP A 92 19.19 -3.84 8.37
CA ASP A 92 20.46 -4.07 7.68
C ASP A 92 20.40 -5.31 6.76
N ASP A 93 19.33 -6.12 6.86
CA ASP A 93 19.07 -7.32 6.06
C ASP A 93 17.70 -7.23 5.34
N LEU A 94 17.68 -7.54 4.04
CA LEU A 94 16.46 -7.61 3.24
C LEU A 94 15.51 -8.74 3.69
N ASN A 95 16.02 -9.73 4.42
CA ASN A 95 15.21 -10.82 4.98
C ASN A 95 14.29 -10.35 6.11
N ASP A 96 14.51 -9.16 6.68
CA ASP A 96 13.67 -8.62 7.77
C ASP A 96 12.38 -7.96 7.24
N ILE A 97 12.33 -7.66 5.94
CA ILE A 97 11.22 -6.96 5.29
C ILE A 97 9.86 -7.66 5.50
N PRO A 98 9.71 -8.98 5.36
CA PRO A 98 8.43 -9.64 5.55
C PRO A 98 7.84 -9.44 6.96
N GLU A 99 8.64 -9.58 8.01
CA GLU A 99 8.18 -9.42 9.40
C GLU A 99 7.81 -7.96 9.71
N ILE A 100 8.58 -7.00 9.19
CA ILE A 100 8.25 -5.56 9.27
C ILE A 100 6.88 -5.29 8.66
N LEU A 101 6.66 -5.80 7.46
CA LEU A 101 5.40 -5.58 6.74
C LEU A 101 4.22 -6.21 7.49
N LYS A 102 4.40 -7.38 8.11
CA LYS A 102 3.37 -8.00 8.96
C LYS A 102 2.99 -7.11 10.13
N SER A 103 3.97 -6.57 10.86
CA SER A 103 3.70 -5.65 11.97
C SER A 103 2.95 -4.39 11.50
N PHE A 104 3.25 -3.87 10.30
CA PHE A 104 2.56 -2.67 9.78
C PHE A 104 1.11 -2.96 9.40
N MET A 105 0.87 -4.15 8.84
CA MET A 105 -0.46 -4.61 8.49
C MET A 105 -1.32 -4.92 9.72
N ARG A 106 -0.71 -5.36 10.83
CA ARG A 106 -1.41 -5.58 12.11
C ARG A 106 -1.72 -4.30 12.89
N GLY A 107 -1.11 -3.18 12.50
CA GLY A 107 -1.24 -1.92 13.23
C GLY A 107 -0.45 -1.92 14.54
N ASP A 108 0.69 -2.61 14.60
CA ASP A 108 1.52 -2.73 15.81
C ASP A 108 2.28 -1.43 16.18
N TYR A 109 2.01 -0.31 15.51
CA TYR A 109 2.72 0.96 15.70
C TYR A 109 1.75 2.09 16.04
N GLU A 110 1.87 2.60 17.27
CA GLU A 110 1.34 3.89 17.77
C GLU A 110 2.47 4.91 17.93
#